data_AF-A0A2G6GU63-F1
#
_entry.id   AF-A0A2G6GU63-F1
#
_cell.length_a   1.000
_cell.length_b   1.000
_cell.length_c   1.000
_cell.angle_alpha   90.00
_cell.angle_beta   90.00
_cell.angle_gamma   90.00
#
_symmetry.space_group_name_H-M   'P 1'
#
loop_
_entity.id
_entity.type
_entity.pdbx_description
1 polymer ?
#
loop_
_entity_poly.entity_id
_entity_poly.type
_entity_poly.pdbx_seq_one_letter_code
_entity_poly.pdbx_strand_id
1 'polypeptide(L)'
;MFKGFALGFYSLVVLVVSLLSGDAVQLAMTVAQEVTAGSDFDVSVHVEKDDELEGFARFQASLPRGLKAVEGEGRNADFRYADKRARFVWMRMPAVSDLDLVYKVHVDKRLRGEFELGGELSYISQNERKVAVLEPQKIVIVPSPEVPAEEQLDLDEFQKSIPAQRDVSIAQSRVRCVRERPIKVGDGEDLIVRILVNRGEALKFAKIEEKLPAGYTAEPVETREAIFSIEEGMVKFIWMSLPTQQRFSVSYRLIPQSSKSKEPTLVGKFSFVENDATRVINIVQRGATVSSPGDLEKFFSQGSGASAMEEGEGVGSGRRGKPSAGRKRGRKPSRRRGLDPASQSGQSGSGAARRPARRPSGRQRPSKYGPSPSMSQYMLAPEEGIYYRVQVAAGHRPINVNRYFKRLSLNADVRTEWINGWYKYSVGMFRVYHQARDYRVKIWNTTPINDAFVAAYNNGRRITVQEALMITSQKWYR
;
A
#
# COMPACT_ATOMS: atom_id res chain seq x y z
N MET A 1 57.01 -11.73 -19.21
CA MET A 1 56.54 -12.47 -18.03
C MET A 1 55.17 -11.92 -17.63
N PHE A 2 54.09 -12.40 -18.25
CA PHE A 2 52.70 -12.18 -17.81
C PHE A 2 51.86 -13.31 -18.40
N LYS A 3 51.28 -14.16 -17.55
CA LYS A 3 50.29 -15.16 -17.96
C LYS A 3 48.91 -14.61 -17.61
N GLY A 4 48.10 -14.32 -18.62
CA GLY A 4 46.68 -14.02 -18.40
C GLY A 4 45.96 -15.29 -17.99
N PHE A 5 45.34 -15.27 -16.80
CA PHE A 5 44.50 -16.38 -16.34
C PHE A 5 43.12 -16.27 -17.00
N ALA A 6 42.78 -17.22 -17.87
CA ALA A 6 41.41 -17.39 -18.33
C ALA A 6 40.65 -18.22 -17.29
N LEU A 7 39.71 -17.59 -16.56
CA LEU A 7 38.75 -18.34 -15.74
C LEU A 7 37.63 -18.85 -16.65
N GLY A 8 37.71 -20.12 -17.04
CA GLY A 8 36.58 -20.83 -17.64
C GLY A 8 35.61 -21.27 -16.56
N PHE A 9 34.40 -20.71 -16.54
CA PHE A 9 33.30 -21.21 -15.72
C PHE A 9 32.79 -22.53 -16.31
N TYR A 10 33.16 -23.66 -15.70
CA TYR A 10 32.56 -24.96 -16.02
C TYR A 10 31.20 -25.08 -15.31
N SER A 11 30.12 -24.79 -16.03
CA SER A 11 28.77 -25.12 -15.57
C SER A 11 28.56 -26.63 -15.72
N LEU A 12 28.36 -27.34 -14.60
CA LEU A 12 28.00 -28.75 -14.61
C LEU A 12 26.50 -28.89 -14.89
N VAL A 13 26.17 -29.23 -16.12
CA VAL A 13 24.79 -29.53 -16.54
C VAL A 13 24.53 -31.03 -16.33
N VAL A 14 23.55 -31.38 -15.49
CA VAL A 14 23.18 -32.76 -15.18
C VAL A 14 21.78 -33.05 -15.69
N LEU A 15 21.67 -33.99 -16.63
CA LEU A 15 20.39 -34.55 -17.09
C LEU A 15 20.00 -35.71 -16.17
N VAL A 16 18.84 -35.60 -15.50
CA VAL A 16 18.26 -36.70 -14.71
C VAL A 16 16.94 -37.12 -15.34
N VAL A 17 16.89 -38.35 -15.87
CA VAL A 17 15.68 -38.95 -16.44
C VAL A 17 15.02 -39.82 -15.37
N SER A 18 13.78 -39.50 -14.99
CA SER A 18 13.02 -40.30 -14.03
C SER A 18 12.39 -41.51 -14.73
N LEU A 19 12.93 -42.69 -14.46
CA LEU A 19 12.62 -43.94 -15.19
C LEU A 19 11.68 -44.87 -14.40
N LEU A 20 10.66 -44.32 -13.72
CA LEU A 20 9.67 -45.11 -12.97
C LEU A 20 8.24 -44.55 -13.04
N SER A 21 7.27 -45.46 -13.16
CA SER A 21 5.81 -45.27 -13.29
C SER A 21 5.31 -45.07 -14.73
N GLY A 22 4.39 -45.93 -15.16
CA GLY A 22 3.85 -45.99 -16.51
C GLY A 22 2.77 -44.95 -16.82
N ASP A 23 3.09 -43.67 -16.63
CA ASP A 23 2.27 -42.56 -17.14
C ASP A 23 2.80 -42.09 -18.51
N ALA A 24 1.92 -41.66 -19.39
CA ALA A 24 2.23 -41.45 -20.83
C ALA A 24 3.05 -40.19 -21.15
N VAL A 25 3.58 -39.50 -20.14
CA VAL A 25 4.38 -38.28 -20.28
C VAL A 25 5.49 -38.27 -19.22
N GLN A 26 6.73 -38.10 -19.67
CA GLN A 26 7.90 -37.92 -18.79
C GLN A 26 8.39 -36.47 -18.87
N LEU A 27 8.93 -35.98 -17.75
CA LEU A 27 9.44 -34.61 -17.62
C LEU A 27 10.89 -34.65 -17.13
N ALA A 28 11.78 -33.95 -17.81
CA ALA A 28 13.16 -33.73 -17.37
C ALA A 28 13.48 -32.24 -17.35
N MET A 29 14.30 -31.80 -16.40
CA MET A 29 14.72 -30.39 -16.28
C MET A 29 16.23 -30.26 -16.44
N THR A 30 16.62 -29.28 -17.24
CA THR A 30 17.99 -28.83 -17.40
C THR A 30 18.11 -27.41 -16.84
N VAL A 31 18.86 -27.26 -15.76
CA VAL A 31 19.05 -25.98 -15.04
C VAL A 31 20.42 -25.93 -14.37
N ALA A 32 20.98 -24.72 -14.24
CA ALA A 32 22.21 -24.50 -13.49
C ALA A 32 22.00 -24.76 -11.99
N GLN A 33 22.87 -25.58 -11.38
CA GLN A 33 22.80 -25.90 -9.95
C GLN A 33 23.29 -24.74 -9.06
N GLU A 34 24.08 -23.81 -9.63
CA GLU A 34 24.51 -22.56 -8.99
C GLU A 34 24.10 -21.37 -9.87
N VAL A 35 23.49 -20.36 -9.25
CA VAL A 35 23.04 -19.12 -9.91
C VAL A 35 23.48 -17.91 -9.10
N THR A 36 23.85 -16.81 -9.76
CA THR A 36 24.31 -15.59 -9.07
C THR A 36 23.13 -14.67 -8.77
N ALA A 37 23.05 -14.15 -7.54
CA ALA A 37 22.03 -13.17 -7.20
C ALA A 37 22.18 -11.89 -8.05
N GLY A 38 21.08 -11.45 -8.67
CA GLY A 38 21.04 -10.27 -9.53
C GLY A 38 21.17 -10.58 -11.02
N SER A 39 21.51 -11.83 -11.39
CA SER A 39 21.50 -12.29 -12.78
C SER A 39 20.18 -12.98 -13.12
N ASP A 40 20.04 -13.23 -14.43
CA ASP A 40 19.04 -14.15 -14.97
C ASP A 40 19.70 -15.53 -15.18
N PHE A 41 18.89 -16.59 -15.16
CA PHE A 41 19.27 -17.93 -15.62
C PHE A 41 18.10 -18.60 -16.34
N ASP A 42 18.40 -19.48 -17.28
CA ASP A 42 17.38 -20.21 -18.04
C ASP A 42 17.08 -21.58 -17.39
N VAL A 43 15.81 -21.96 -17.45
CA VAL A 43 15.32 -23.28 -17.06
C VAL A 43 14.70 -23.91 -18.29
N SER A 44 15.29 -25.00 -18.79
CA SER A 44 14.69 -25.82 -19.85
C SER A 44 13.98 -27.01 -19.23
N VAL A 45 12.74 -27.27 -19.67
CA VAL A 45 11.97 -28.46 -19.32
C VAL A 45 11.63 -29.20 -20.61
N HIS A 46 12.13 -30.42 -20.68
CA HIS A 46 11.91 -31.37 -21.75
C HIS A 46 10.68 -32.21 -21.41
N VAL A 47 9.76 -32.36 -22.37
CA VAL A 47 8.52 -33.12 -22.24
C VAL A 47 8.53 -34.23 -23.29
N GLU A 48 8.78 -35.46 -22.85
CA GLU A 48 8.62 -36.66 -23.68
C GLU A 48 7.18 -37.15 -23.53
N LYS A 49 6.48 -37.33 -24.65
CA LYS A 49 5.06 -37.72 -24.70
C LYS A 49 4.74 -38.58 -25.90
N ASP A 50 3.56 -39.18 -25.90
CA ASP A 50 2.91 -39.70 -27.10
C ASP A 50 2.63 -38.56 -28.11
N ASP A 51 2.94 -38.74 -29.40
CA ASP A 51 2.71 -37.71 -30.42
C ASP A 51 1.22 -37.49 -30.72
N GLU A 52 0.35 -38.48 -30.48
CA GLU A 52 -1.12 -38.35 -30.51
C GLU A 52 -1.66 -37.48 -29.35
N LEU A 53 -0.86 -37.19 -28.31
CA LEU A 53 -1.26 -36.34 -27.19
C LEU A 53 -1.27 -34.85 -27.57
N GLU A 54 -2.32 -34.45 -28.28
CA GLU A 54 -2.58 -33.08 -28.75
C GLU A 54 -3.54 -32.27 -27.85
N GLY A 55 -4.04 -32.84 -26.75
CA GLY A 55 -5.08 -32.23 -25.91
C GLY A 55 -4.68 -30.93 -25.19
N PHE A 56 -5.61 -30.37 -24.42
CA PHE A 56 -5.31 -29.25 -23.52
C PHE A 56 -4.29 -29.69 -22.46
N ALA A 57 -3.27 -28.87 -22.24
CA ALA A 57 -2.27 -29.10 -21.22
C ALA A 57 -1.81 -27.81 -20.53
N ARG A 58 -1.25 -27.94 -19.34
CA ARG A 58 -0.72 -26.84 -18.55
C ARG A 58 0.46 -27.28 -17.71
N PHE A 59 1.64 -26.75 -18.02
CA PHE A 59 2.81 -26.85 -17.15
C PHE A 59 2.77 -25.71 -16.12
N GLN A 60 3.13 -26.01 -14.87
CA GLN A 60 3.37 -24.99 -13.86
C GLN A 60 4.60 -25.32 -12.99
N ALA A 61 5.44 -24.31 -12.76
CA ALA A 61 6.54 -24.34 -11.80
C ALA A 61 6.36 -23.21 -10.77
N SER A 62 6.61 -23.50 -9.49
CA SER A 62 6.50 -22.50 -8.41
C SER A 62 7.87 -21.93 -8.08
N LEU A 63 7.98 -20.60 -7.98
CA LEU A 63 9.21 -19.91 -7.61
C LEU A 63 9.11 -19.36 -6.17
N PRO A 64 10.21 -19.37 -5.40
CA PRO A 64 10.26 -18.71 -4.09
C PRO A 64 10.22 -17.18 -4.24
N ARG A 65 9.88 -16.47 -3.17
CA ARG A 65 9.90 -14.99 -3.17
C ARG A 65 11.30 -14.48 -3.48
N GLY A 66 11.35 -13.44 -4.32
CA GLY A 66 12.58 -12.81 -4.79
C GLY A 66 13.13 -13.43 -6.09
N LEU A 67 12.52 -14.52 -6.58
CA LEU A 67 12.69 -14.99 -7.94
C LEU A 67 11.49 -14.55 -8.80
N LYS A 68 11.72 -14.34 -10.10
CA LYS A 68 10.68 -13.99 -11.06
C LYS A 68 10.98 -14.61 -12.42
N ALA A 69 10.04 -15.38 -12.97
CA ALA A 69 10.11 -15.71 -14.40
C ALA A 69 9.78 -14.44 -15.20
N VAL A 70 10.72 -14.01 -16.05
CA VAL A 70 10.64 -12.75 -16.82
C VAL A 70 10.25 -12.97 -18.27
N GLU A 71 10.70 -14.08 -18.86
CA GLU A 71 10.45 -14.50 -20.23
C GLU A 71 10.18 -16.01 -20.24
N GLY A 72 9.49 -16.49 -21.27
CA GLY A 72 9.19 -17.91 -21.43
C GLY A 72 8.69 -18.24 -22.83
N GLU A 73 9.26 -19.28 -23.40
CA GLU A 73 9.02 -19.75 -24.77
C GLU A 73 8.69 -21.24 -24.74
N GLY A 74 7.68 -21.64 -25.51
CA GLY A 74 7.27 -23.03 -25.65
C GLY A 74 6.41 -23.18 -26.90
N ARG A 75 6.60 -24.25 -27.67
CA ARG A 75 5.93 -24.42 -28.97
C ARG A 75 4.41 -24.45 -28.76
N ASN A 76 3.70 -23.48 -29.32
CA ASN A 76 2.25 -23.25 -29.17
C ASN A 76 1.75 -23.04 -27.71
N ALA A 77 2.62 -22.54 -26.83
CA ALA A 77 2.31 -22.33 -25.41
C ALA A 77 2.08 -20.85 -25.07
N ASP A 78 0.99 -20.57 -24.34
CA ASP A 78 0.77 -19.27 -23.69
C ASP A 78 1.57 -19.21 -22.38
N PHE A 79 2.67 -18.46 -22.35
CA PHE A 79 3.47 -18.23 -21.13
C PHE A 79 2.91 -17.08 -20.27
N ARG A 80 2.76 -17.30 -18.96
CA ARG A 80 2.43 -16.25 -17.97
C ARG A 80 3.11 -16.49 -16.62
N TYR A 81 3.63 -15.43 -16.00
CA TYR A 81 4.08 -15.43 -14.61
C TYR A 81 3.11 -14.62 -13.72
N ALA A 82 2.49 -15.30 -12.75
CA ALA A 82 1.61 -14.69 -11.73
C ALA A 82 1.61 -15.54 -10.46
N ASP A 83 1.34 -14.94 -9.29
CA ASP A 83 1.23 -15.65 -7.99
C ASP A 83 2.47 -16.48 -7.60
N LYS A 84 3.64 -16.06 -8.09
CA LYS A 84 4.91 -16.78 -8.01
C LYS A 84 4.92 -18.13 -8.73
N ARG A 85 4.13 -18.28 -9.79
CA ARG A 85 4.16 -19.47 -10.67
C ARG A 85 4.41 -19.07 -12.11
N ALA A 86 5.43 -19.67 -12.71
CA ALA A 86 5.55 -19.76 -14.16
C ALA A 86 4.49 -20.76 -14.65
N ARG A 87 3.71 -20.38 -15.66
CA ARG A 87 2.69 -21.24 -16.27
C ARG A 87 2.84 -21.19 -17.78
N PHE A 88 2.78 -22.36 -18.40
CA PHE A 88 2.64 -22.53 -19.85
C PHE A 88 1.31 -23.23 -20.09
N VAL A 89 0.48 -22.71 -20.99
CA VAL A 89 -0.86 -23.26 -21.28
C VAL A 89 -0.95 -23.57 -22.77
N TRP A 90 -1.31 -24.81 -23.10
CA TRP A 90 -1.62 -25.24 -24.46
C TRP A 90 -3.12 -25.45 -24.59
N MET A 91 -3.74 -24.73 -25.53
CA MET A 91 -5.11 -25.03 -25.97
C MET A 91 -5.13 -26.33 -26.81
N ARG A 92 -4.03 -26.60 -27.52
CA ARG A 92 -3.73 -27.83 -28.24
C ARG A 92 -2.22 -28.07 -28.15
N MET A 93 -1.80 -29.22 -27.63
CA MET A 93 -0.39 -29.61 -27.58
C MET A 93 0.14 -29.91 -28.99
N PRO A 94 1.42 -29.62 -29.30
CA PRO A 94 2.03 -29.98 -30.57
C PRO A 94 2.03 -31.51 -30.82
N ALA A 95 1.76 -31.91 -32.07
CA ALA A 95 1.85 -33.29 -32.56
C ALA A 95 3.31 -33.72 -32.81
N VAL A 96 4.07 -33.83 -31.72
CA VAL A 96 5.45 -34.35 -31.67
C VAL A 96 5.62 -35.12 -30.36
N SER A 97 6.50 -36.12 -30.34
CA SER A 97 6.82 -36.87 -29.12
C SER A 97 7.77 -36.12 -28.18
N ASP A 98 8.53 -35.16 -28.73
CA ASP A 98 9.55 -34.36 -28.04
C ASP A 98 9.14 -32.87 -28.08
N LEU A 99 8.99 -32.27 -26.90
CA LEU A 99 8.60 -30.88 -26.71
C LEU A 99 9.40 -30.21 -25.59
N ASP A 100 10.27 -29.26 -25.97
CA ASP A 100 10.90 -28.35 -25.01
C ASP A 100 10.04 -27.11 -24.72
N LEU A 101 10.15 -26.63 -23.47
CA LEU A 101 9.82 -25.28 -23.05
C LEU A 101 11.00 -24.68 -22.28
N VAL A 102 11.23 -23.39 -22.42
CA VAL A 102 12.30 -22.67 -21.71
C VAL A 102 11.72 -21.43 -21.02
N TYR A 103 12.10 -21.16 -19.77
CA TYR A 103 11.78 -19.90 -19.12
C TYR A 103 12.98 -19.31 -18.39
N LYS A 104 13.09 -17.98 -18.47
CA LYS A 104 14.17 -17.21 -17.87
C LYS A 104 13.75 -16.70 -16.50
N VAL A 105 14.56 -16.95 -15.49
CA VAL A 105 14.30 -16.58 -14.10
C VAL A 105 15.32 -15.53 -13.64
N HIS A 106 14.81 -14.36 -13.27
CA HIS A 106 15.57 -13.31 -12.60
C HIS A 106 15.65 -13.57 -11.10
N VAL A 107 16.85 -13.41 -10.51
CA VAL A 107 17.10 -13.53 -9.06
C VAL A 107 17.32 -12.15 -8.44
N ASP A 108 16.59 -11.77 -7.39
CA ASP A 108 16.86 -10.52 -6.66
C ASP A 108 18.29 -10.51 -6.11
N LYS A 109 19.04 -9.45 -6.45
CA LYS A 109 20.47 -9.29 -6.13
C LYS A 109 20.87 -9.43 -4.66
N ARG A 110 19.92 -9.31 -3.74
CA ARG A 110 20.18 -9.44 -2.31
C ARG A 110 20.14 -10.88 -1.83
N LEU A 111 19.59 -11.82 -2.59
CA LEU A 111 19.38 -13.19 -2.12
C LEU A 111 20.68 -13.99 -1.95
N ARG A 112 20.64 -14.95 -1.03
CA ARG A 112 21.59 -16.05 -0.89
C ARG A 112 20.90 -17.28 -0.29
N GLY A 113 21.49 -18.46 -0.44
CA GLY A 113 20.97 -19.71 0.14
C GLY A 113 20.57 -20.71 -0.93
N GLU A 114 19.60 -21.58 -0.66
CA GLU A 114 19.19 -22.65 -1.57
C GLU A 114 17.66 -22.74 -1.72
N PHE A 115 17.19 -23.24 -2.86
CA PHE A 115 15.78 -23.57 -3.09
C PHE A 115 15.65 -24.83 -3.94
N GLU A 116 14.47 -25.43 -3.90
CA GLU A 116 14.11 -26.53 -4.79
C GLU A 116 13.24 -26.00 -5.93
N LEU A 117 13.55 -26.41 -7.15
CA LEU A 117 12.81 -26.09 -8.36
C LEU A 117 12.29 -27.38 -9.00
N GLY A 118 10.98 -27.49 -9.14
CA GLY A 118 10.30 -28.56 -9.87
C GLY A 118 9.01 -28.03 -10.48
N GLY A 119 8.13 -28.93 -10.91
CA GLY A 119 6.87 -28.54 -11.52
C GLY A 119 5.91 -29.69 -11.74
N GLU A 120 4.82 -29.40 -12.44
CA GLU A 120 3.86 -30.41 -12.90
C GLU A 120 3.31 -30.02 -14.27
N LEU A 121 3.07 -31.03 -15.12
CA LEU A 121 2.27 -30.91 -16.34
C LEU A 121 0.92 -31.58 -16.08
N SER A 122 -0.15 -30.77 -15.97
CA SER A 122 -1.53 -31.28 -16.05
C SER A 122 -1.92 -31.43 -17.52
N TYR A 123 -2.43 -32.59 -17.94
CA TYR A 123 -2.85 -32.86 -19.32
C TYR A 123 -4.13 -33.70 -19.37
N ILE A 124 -4.77 -33.79 -20.53
CA ILE A 124 -5.95 -34.65 -20.76
C ILE A 124 -5.54 -35.83 -21.65
N SER A 125 -5.75 -37.06 -21.18
CA SER A 125 -5.52 -38.30 -21.92
C SER A 125 -6.67 -39.26 -21.67
N GLN A 126 -7.17 -39.94 -22.71
CA GLN A 126 -8.35 -40.83 -22.62
C GLN A 126 -9.59 -40.15 -21.98
N ASN A 127 -9.76 -38.85 -22.23
CA ASN A 127 -10.81 -37.99 -21.64
C ASN A 127 -10.72 -37.80 -20.10
N GLU A 128 -9.62 -38.21 -19.47
CA GLU A 128 -9.34 -37.98 -18.04
C GLU A 128 -8.19 -36.98 -17.85
N ARG A 129 -8.21 -36.25 -16.73
CA ARG A 129 -7.10 -35.35 -16.36
C ARG A 129 -6.01 -36.13 -15.64
N LYS A 130 -4.82 -36.16 -16.24
CA LYS A 130 -3.59 -36.73 -15.66
C LYS A 130 -2.60 -35.63 -15.27
N VAL A 131 -1.59 -36.00 -14.47
CA VAL A 131 -0.54 -35.09 -14.00
C VAL A 131 0.81 -35.80 -13.99
N ALA A 132 1.73 -35.36 -14.87
CA ALA A 132 3.13 -35.72 -14.76
C ALA A 132 3.85 -34.74 -13.83
N VAL A 133 4.71 -35.25 -12.95
CA VAL A 133 5.49 -34.45 -11.98
C VAL A 133 6.91 -34.30 -12.51
N LEU A 134 7.45 -33.08 -12.43
CA LEU A 134 8.84 -32.79 -12.69
C LEU A 134 9.57 -32.74 -11.34
N GLU A 135 10.44 -33.72 -11.12
CA GLU A 135 11.16 -33.90 -9.86
C GLU A 135 11.96 -32.65 -9.45
N PRO A 136 11.88 -32.21 -8.17
CA PRO A 136 12.60 -31.02 -7.73
C PRO A 136 14.12 -31.20 -7.74
N GLN A 137 14.83 -30.24 -8.31
CA GLN A 137 16.29 -30.10 -8.18
C GLN A 137 16.63 -28.94 -7.23
N LYS A 138 17.67 -29.13 -6.42
CA LYS A 138 18.19 -28.10 -5.51
C LYS A 138 19.10 -27.14 -6.29
N ILE A 139 18.86 -25.84 -6.17
CA ILE A 139 19.64 -24.76 -6.78
C ILE A 139 20.17 -23.85 -5.67
N VAL A 140 21.47 -23.53 -5.74
CA VAL A 140 22.18 -22.64 -4.81
C VAL A 140 22.27 -21.23 -5.41
N ILE A 141 21.85 -20.23 -4.64
CA ILE A 141 22.01 -18.81 -4.96
C ILE A 141 23.31 -18.32 -4.33
N VAL A 142 24.30 -18.10 -5.18
CA VAL A 142 25.57 -17.45 -4.83
C VAL A 142 25.32 -15.94 -4.64
N PRO A 143 25.75 -15.32 -3.53
CA PRO A 143 25.52 -13.90 -3.29
C PRO A 143 26.13 -13.00 -4.36
N SER A 144 25.48 -11.87 -4.64
CA SER A 144 26.00 -10.86 -5.56
C SER A 144 27.28 -10.21 -5.00
N PRO A 145 28.36 -10.07 -5.79
CA PRO A 145 29.56 -9.35 -5.37
C PRO A 145 29.33 -7.84 -5.19
N GLU A 146 28.21 -7.31 -5.70
CA GLU A 146 27.83 -5.90 -5.59
C GLU A 146 27.04 -5.58 -4.30
N VAL A 147 26.67 -6.58 -3.49
CA VAL A 147 25.81 -6.41 -2.32
C VAL A 147 26.56 -6.76 -1.03
N PRO A 148 26.79 -5.80 -0.11
CA PRO A 148 27.44 -6.03 1.18
C PRO A 148 26.75 -7.14 1.99
N ALA A 149 27.51 -7.90 2.76
CA ALA A 149 27.03 -9.08 3.48
C ALA A 149 25.86 -8.78 4.44
N GLU A 150 25.85 -7.59 5.05
CA GLU A 150 24.79 -7.08 5.93
C GLU A 150 23.50 -6.68 5.20
N GLU A 151 23.54 -6.50 3.88
CA GLU A 151 22.35 -6.22 3.05
C GLU A 151 21.80 -7.49 2.38
N GLN A 152 22.54 -8.60 2.41
CA GLN A 152 22.11 -9.88 1.87
C GLN A 152 20.94 -10.46 2.67
N LEU A 153 20.06 -11.19 1.98
CA LEU A 153 18.87 -11.83 2.50
C LEU A 153 19.01 -13.33 2.31
N ASP A 154 19.03 -14.08 3.41
CA ASP A 154 18.91 -15.53 3.35
C ASP A 154 17.54 -15.92 2.79
N LEU A 155 17.49 -16.82 1.82
CA LEU A 155 16.26 -17.13 1.08
C LEU A 155 15.20 -17.81 1.95
N ASP A 156 15.61 -18.67 2.88
CA ASP A 156 14.69 -19.36 3.80
C ASP A 156 14.15 -18.39 4.85
N GLU A 157 15.04 -17.56 5.42
CA GLU A 157 14.59 -16.44 6.25
C GLU A 157 13.69 -15.49 5.46
N PHE A 158 13.96 -15.25 4.18
CA PHE A 158 13.13 -14.39 3.32
C PHE A 158 11.82 -15.05 2.89
N GLN A 159 11.70 -16.39 2.88
CA GLN A 159 10.42 -17.12 2.77
C GLN A 159 9.62 -17.11 4.08
N LYS A 160 10.29 -16.89 5.22
CA LYS A 160 9.67 -16.75 6.55
C LYS A 160 9.41 -15.29 6.94
N SER A 161 10.13 -14.33 6.33
CA SER A 161 9.98 -12.90 6.59
C SER A 161 8.66 -12.38 6.04
N ILE A 162 8.19 -11.26 6.57
CA ILE A 162 7.03 -10.57 6.01
C ILE A 162 7.51 -9.88 4.72
N PRO A 163 6.78 -9.94 3.59
CA PRO A 163 7.13 -9.12 2.45
C PRO A 163 7.06 -7.64 2.86
N ALA A 164 8.13 -6.90 2.59
CA ALA A 164 8.05 -5.44 2.58
C ALA A 164 7.22 -5.04 1.36
N GLN A 165 5.91 -4.88 1.53
CA GLN A 165 5.05 -4.39 0.46
C GLN A 165 5.59 -3.04 -0.03
N ARG A 166 5.79 -2.92 -1.35
CA ARG A 166 6.13 -1.64 -1.99
C ARG A 166 4.85 -0.84 -2.16
N ASP A 167 4.89 0.44 -1.78
CA ASP A 167 3.76 1.36 -1.95
C ASP A 167 3.37 1.50 -3.43
N VAL A 168 2.21 0.96 -3.82
CA VAL A 168 1.52 1.46 -5.03
C VAL A 168 0.87 2.78 -4.64
N SER A 169 1.56 3.88 -4.95
CA SER A 169 1.16 5.21 -4.49
C SER A 169 -0.28 5.56 -4.88
N ILE A 170 -1.06 6.06 -3.91
CA ILE A 170 -2.43 6.56 -4.12
C ILE A 170 -2.48 7.64 -5.23
N ALA A 171 -1.36 8.34 -5.46
CA ALA A 171 -1.17 9.32 -6.51
C ALA A 171 -1.42 8.78 -7.94
N GLN A 172 -1.16 7.49 -8.20
CA GLN A 172 -1.37 6.87 -9.51
C GLN A 172 -2.79 6.32 -9.72
N SER A 173 -3.55 6.08 -8.64
CA SER A 173 -4.94 5.62 -8.79
C SER A 173 -5.80 6.74 -9.38
N ARG A 174 -6.65 6.40 -10.36
CA ARG A 174 -7.60 7.35 -10.98
C ARG A 174 -8.89 7.53 -10.16
N VAL A 175 -9.07 6.72 -9.13
CA VAL A 175 -10.27 6.73 -8.30
C VAL A 175 -10.35 7.98 -7.45
N ARG A 176 -11.50 8.66 -7.45
CA ARG A 176 -11.76 9.87 -6.65
C ARG A 176 -13.15 9.79 -6.03
N CYS A 177 -13.28 10.23 -4.78
CA CYS A 177 -14.56 10.36 -4.10
C CYS A 177 -14.58 11.70 -3.34
N VAL A 178 -15.56 12.53 -3.64
CA VAL A 178 -15.62 13.93 -3.18
C VAL A 178 -17.05 14.27 -2.80
N ARG A 179 -17.23 14.96 -1.67
CA ARG A 179 -18.55 15.40 -1.19
C ARG A 179 -18.78 16.87 -1.55
N GLU A 180 -19.99 17.19 -1.98
CA GLU A 180 -20.39 18.59 -2.18
C GLU A 180 -20.65 19.28 -0.84
N ARG A 181 -20.66 20.62 -0.78
CA ARG A 181 -21.21 21.30 0.41
C ARG A 181 -22.69 20.91 0.55
N PRO A 182 -23.14 20.39 1.71
CA PRO A 182 -24.54 20.03 1.90
C PRO A 182 -25.48 21.21 1.64
N ILE A 183 -26.62 20.96 0.99
CA ILE A 183 -27.56 21.99 0.52
C ILE A 183 -28.89 21.83 1.27
N LYS A 184 -29.45 22.93 1.81
CA LYS A 184 -30.79 22.92 2.44
C LYS A 184 -31.87 22.64 1.40
N VAL A 185 -32.92 21.91 1.79
CA VAL A 185 -34.07 21.62 0.93
C VAL A 185 -35.34 22.27 1.47
N GLY A 186 -35.94 23.14 0.66
CA GLY A 186 -37.13 23.91 1.02
C GLY A 186 -36.89 24.82 2.23
N ASP A 187 -37.97 25.07 2.98
CA ASP A 187 -37.95 25.91 4.19
C ASP A 187 -37.57 25.12 5.46
N GLY A 188 -37.11 23.87 5.31
CA GLY A 188 -36.72 22.99 6.41
C GLY A 188 -35.25 23.08 6.81
N GLU A 189 -34.89 22.37 7.88
CA GLU A 189 -33.49 22.21 8.33
C GLU A 189 -32.80 20.96 7.74
N ASP A 190 -33.49 20.20 6.89
CA ASP A 190 -32.97 19.04 6.18
C ASP A 190 -31.92 19.44 5.13
N LEU A 191 -30.82 18.68 5.08
CA LEU A 191 -29.71 18.90 4.18
C LEU A 191 -29.57 17.72 3.22
N ILE A 192 -29.37 17.97 1.92
CA ILE A 192 -28.95 16.94 0.97
C ILE A 192 -27.42 16.89 0.93
N VAL A 193 -26.89 15.69 1.18
CA VAL A 193 -25.47 15.37 1.04
C VAL A 193 -25.30 14.57 -0.25
N ARG A 194 -24.62 15.16 -1.25
CA ARG A 194 -24.23 14.46 -2.49
C ARG A 194 -22.76 14.08 -2.43
N ILE A 195 -22.45 12.86 -2.85
CA ILE A 195 -21.10 12.32 -2.96
C ILE A 195 -20.87 11.89 -4.41
N LEU A 196 -19.78 12.39 -4.98
CA LEU A 196 -19.38 12.25 -6.37
C LEU A 196 -18.25 11.23 -6.45
N VAL A 197 -18.45 10.17 -7.23
CA VAL A 197 -17.48 9.08 -7.43
C VAL A 197 -16.99 9.10 -8.87
N ASN A 198 -15.69 9.14 -9.06
CA ASN A 198 -15.02 8.67 -10.28
C ASN A 198 -14.40 7.32 -9.93
N ARG A 199 -14.88 6.24 -10.54
CA ARG A 199 -14.45 4.88 -10.18
C ARG A 199 -13.08 4.49 -10.74
N GLY A 200 -12.48 5.29 -11.63
CA GLY A 200 -11.23 4.92 -12.30
C GLY A 200 -11.31 3.54 -12.94
N GLU A 201 -10.37 2.66 -12.59
CA GLU A 201 -10.33 1.26 -13.05
C GLU A 201 -11.07 0.29 -12.09
N ALA A 202 -11.61 0.77 -10.97
CA ALA A 202 -12.36 -0.06 -10.03
C ALA A 202 -13.71 -0.50 -10.62
N LEU A 203 -14.02 -1.78 -10.45
CA LEU A 203 -15.21 -2.46 -10.99
C LEU A 203 -15.91 -3.36 -9.95
N LYS A 204 -15.16 -3.91 -8.99
CA LYS A 204 -15.63 -4.88 -7.99
C LYS A 204 -16.23 -4.17 -6.77
N PHE A 205 -16.20 -4.83 -5.61
CA PHE A 205 -16.73 -4.34 -4.34
C PHE A 205 -16.23 -2.94 -3.98
N ALA A 206 -17.14 -2.09 -3.50
CA ALA A 206 -16.83 -0.78 -2.99
C ALA A 206 -17.79 -0.36 -1.88
N LYS A 207 -17.36 0.59 -1.05
CA LYS A 207 -18.13 1.10 0.09
C LYS A 207 -17.81 2.57 0.37
N ILE A 208 -18.85 3.40 0.48
CA ILE A 208 -18.78 4.71 1.14
C ILE A 208 -19.17 4.54 2.60
N GLU A 209 -18.42 5.17 3.50
CA GLU A 209 -18.79 5.34 4.91
C GLU A 209 -18.72 6.82 5.27
N GLU A 210 -19.80 7.41 5.78
CA GLU A 210 -19.88 8.79 6.27
C GLU A 210 -20.33 8.78 7.74
N LYS A 211 -19.55 9.41 8.61
CA LYS A 211 -19.92 9.55 10.02
C LYS A 211 -20.96 10.65 10.20
N LEU A 212 -22.13 10.32 10.74
CA LEU A 212 -23.13 11.29 11.11
C LEU A 212 -22.67 12.12 12.33
N PRO A 213 -22.95 13.43 12.37
CA PRO A 213 -22.78 14.23 13.58
C PRO A 213 -23.82 13.84 14.63
N ALA A 214 -23.55 14.13 15.90
CA ALA A 214 -24.52 13.91 16.98
C ALA A 214 -25.79 14.74 16.75
N GLY A 215 -26.96 14.17 17.02
CA GLY A 215 -28.26 14.82 16.81
C GLY A 215 -28.76 14.82 15.36
N TYR A 216 -28.20 13.97 14.49
CA TYR A 216 -28.66 13.78 13.12
C TYR A 216 -29.00 12.31 12.83
N THR A 217 -30.00 12.11 11.98
CA THR A 217 -30.26 10.85 11.27
C THR A 217 -30.13 11.06 9.76
N ALA A 218 -30.28 10.00 8.97
CA ALA A 218 -30.25 10.10 7.51
C ALA A 218 -31.23 9.15 6.81
N GLU A 219 -31.58 9.48 5.57
CA GLU A 219 -32.40 8.67 4.66
C GLU A 219 -31.77 8.64 3.25
N PRO A 220 -31.84 7.51 2.52
CA PRO A 220 -31.31 7.44 1.17
C PRO A 220 -32.12 8.32 0.21
N VAL A 221 -31.44 8.93 -0.78
CA VAL A 221 -32.09 9.74 -1.83
C VAL A 221 -31.74 9.19 -3.22
N GLU A 222 -30.46 8.94 -3.49
CA GLU A 222 -30.02 8.24 -4.69
C GLU A 222 -28.88 7.29 -4.34
N THR A 223 -29.06 5.98 -4.52
CA THR A 223 -28.07 4.98 -4.09
C THR A 223 -27.19 4.42 -5.21
N ARG A 224 -27.59 4.59 -6.49
CA ARG A 224 -26.91 3.99 -7.67
C ARG A 224 -26.55 2.52 -7.45
N GLU A 225 -27.56 1.69 -7.22
CA GLU A 225 -27.45 0.23 -7.00
C GLU A 225 -26.74 -0.16 -5.68
N ALA A 226 -26.30 0.79 -4.86
CA ALA A 226 -25.77 0.48 -3.54
C ALA A 226 -26.86 0.01 -2.57
N ILE A 227 -26.49 -0.95 -1.73
CA ILE A 227 -27.19 -1.22 -0.47
C ILE A 227 -26.88 -0.04 0.47
N PHE A 228 -27.92 0.69 0.87
CA PHE A 228 -27.82 1.75 1.87
C PHE A 228 -28.12 1.19 3.26
N SER A 229 -27.31 1.56 4.26
CA SER A 229 -27.60 1.25 5.67
C SER A 229 -27.07 2.31 6.61
N ILE A 230 -27.63 2.36 7.83
CA ILE A 230 -27.14 3.19 8.92
C ILE A 230 -26.94 2.28 10.13
N GLU A 231 -25.73 2.31 10.68
CA GLU A 231 -25.32 1.46 11.80
C GLU A 231 -24.34 2.26 12.66
N GLU A 232 -24.54 2.30 13.98
CA GLU A 232 -23.70 3.06 14.94
C GLU A 232 -23.47 4.55 14.56
N GLY A 233 -24.45 5.18 13.91
CA GLY A 233 -24.33 6.57 13.44
C GLY A 233 -23.41 6.74 12.22
N MET A 234 -23.19 5.68 11.44
CA MET A 234 -22.45 5.71 10.18
C MET A 234 -23.39 5.41 9.01
N VAL A 235 -23.50 6.35 8.07
CA VAL A 235 -24.13 6.12 6.76
C VAL A 235 -23.21 5.26 5.91
N LYS A 236 -23.76 4.21 5.31
CA LYS A 236 -23.03 3.28 4.44
C LYS A 236 -23.74 3.15 3.10
N PHE A 237 -22.97 3.22 2.00
CA PHE A 237 -23.39 2.75 0.67
C PHE A 237 -22.45 1.61 0.30
N ILE A 238 -22.98 0.42 0.00
CA ILE A 238 -22.20 -0.79 -0.29
C ILE A 238 -22.56 -1.33 -1.67
N TRP A 239 -21.54 -1.56 -2.50
CA TRP A 239 -21.62 -2.18 -3.82
C TRP A 239 -20.93 -3.53 -3.82
N MET A 240 -21.57 -4.57 -4.38
CA MET A 240 -20.87 -5.81 -4.76
C MET A 240 -20.04 -5.63 -6.03
N SER A 241 -20.56 -4.84 -6.97
CA SER A 241 -19.88 -4.33 -8.17
C SER A 241 -20.23 -2.86 -8.34
N LEU A 242 -19.27 -2.04 -8.75
CA LEU A 242 -19.49 -0.62 -9.01
C LEU A 242 -20.29 -0.41 -10.31
N PRO A 243 -21.11 0.67 -10.40
CA PRO A 243 -21.81 1.02 -11.63
C PRO A 243 -20.87 1.12 -12.83
N THR A 244 -21.31 0.68 -14.00
CA THR A 244 -20.47 0.67 -15.21
C THR A 244 -20.05 2.08 -15.65
N GLN A 245 -20.86 3.10 -15.35
CA GLN A 245 -20.53 4.50 -15.63
C GLN A 245 -19.23 4.92 -14.90
N GLN A 246 -18.30 5.55 -15.60
CA GLN A 246 -17.00 5.94 -15.02
C GLN A 246 -17.15 7.00 -13.91
N ARG A 247 -18.22 7.81 -13.97
CA ARG A 247 -18.59 8.82 -12.98
C ARG A 247 -20.05 8.65 -12.60
N PHE A 248 -20.37 8.74 -11.31
CA PHE A 248 -21.73 8.72 -10.80
C PHE A 248 -21.82 9.50 -9.48
N SER A 249 -23.04 9.76 -8.99
CA SER A 249 -23.27 10.33 -7.67
C SER A 249 -24.22 9.47 -6.84
N VAL A 250 -23.98 9.41 -5.53
CA VAL A 250 -24.98 8.99 -4.55
C VAL A 250 -25.36 10.17 -3.67
N SER A 251 -26.53 10.10 -3.04
CA SER A 251 -26.98 11.12 -2.11
C SER A 251 -27.88 10.56 -1.00
N TYR A 252 -27.84 11.23 0.14
CA TYR A 252 -28.73 11.00 1.28
C TYR A 252 -29.23 12.33 1.84
N ARG A 253 -30.42 12.31 2.45
CA ARG A 253 -30.97 13.40 3.25
C ARG A 253 -30.43 13.27 4.66
N LEU A 254 -29.92 14.35 5.22
CA LEU A 254 -29.35 14.47 6.55
C LEU A 254 -30.32 15.30 7.38
N ILE A 255 -30.94 14.67 8.37
CA ILE A 255 -32.15 15.14 9.05
C ILE A 255 -31.78 15.47 10.50
N PRO A 256 -31.86 16.73 10.93
CA PRO A 256 -31.57 17.11 12.32
C PRO A 256 -32.70 16.70 13.25
N GLN A 257 -32.35 16.12 14.39
CA GLN A 257 -33.29 15.69 15.44
C GLN A 257 -33.71 16.85 16.38
N SER A 258 -33.20 18.07 16.14
CA SER A 258 -33.54 19.27 16.91
C SER A 258 -33.37 20.52 16.05
N SER A 259 -34.27 21.50 16.24
CA SER A 259 -34.33 22.76 15.47
C SER A 259 -33.20 23.76 15.77
N LYS A 260 -32.29 23.44 16.69
CA LYS A 260 -31.07 24.22 16.98
C LYS A 260 -29.82 23.44 16.61
N SER A 261 -29.66 23.14 15.32
CA SER A 261 -28.48 22.43 14.83
C SER A 261 -27.40 23.37 14.30
N LYS A 262 -26.13 23.03 14.57
CA LYS A 262 -24.95 23.69 13.98
C LYS A 262 -24.65 23.04 12.62
N GLU A 263 -24.02 23.77 11.69
CA GLU A 263 -23.56 23.19 10.41
C GLU A 263 -22.81 21.85 10.64
N PRO A 264 -23.18 20.76 9.95
CA PRO A 264 -22.69 19.43 10.27
C PRO A 264 -21.28 19.18 9.72
N THR A 265 -20.32 18.90 10.61
CA THR A 265 -18.99 18.40 10.21
C THR A 265 -19.07 16.91 9.87
N LEU A 266 -19.26 16.61 8.59
CA LEU A 266 -19.26 15.26 8.05
C LEU A 266 -17.83 14.77 7.78
N VAL A 267 -17.53 13.50 8.04
CA VAL A 267 -16.23 12.88 7.78
C VAL A 267 -16.44 11.50 7.18
N GLY A 268 -15.95 11.28 5.97
CA GLY A 268 -16.19 10.05 5.23
C GLY A 268 -14.96 9.44 4.57
N LYS A 269 -15.11 8.18 4.17
CA LYS A 269 -14.12 7.38 3.45
C LYS A 269 -14.78 6.61 2.32
N PHE A 270 -14.06 6.45 1.22
CA PHE A 270 -14.41 5.56 0.13
C PHE A 270 -13.41 4.41 0.07
N SER A 271 -13.90 3.20 0.23
CA SER A 271 -13.15 1.94 0.13
C SER A 271 -13.52 1.24 -1.18
N PHE A 272 -12.57 0.68 -1.91
CA PHE A 272 -12.82 -0.01 -3.18
C PHE A 272 -11.76 -1.07 -3.45
N VAL A 273 -12.10 -2.12 -4.22
CA VAL A 273 -11.14 -3.13 -4.64
C VAL A 273 -10.53 -2.75 -6.00
N GLU A 274 -9.20 -2.58 -6.05
CA GLU A 274 -8.41 -2.28 -7.25
C GLU A 274 -7.13 -3.12 -7.25
N ASN A 275 -6.95 -3.95 -8.29
CA ASN A 275 -5.92 -5.00 -8.37
C ASN A 275 -6.00 -5.98 -7.19
N ASP A 276 -7.22 -6.44 -6.88
CA ASP A 276 -7.58 -7.37 -5.80
C ASP A 276 -7.22 -6.94 -4.37
N ALA A 277 -6.59 -5.77 -4.19
CA ALA A 277 -6.37 -5.12 -2.91
C ALA A 277 -7.50 -4.12 -2.58
N THR A 278 -7.92 -4.08 -1.30
CA THR A 278 -8.81 -3.02 -0.80
C THR A 278 -8.02 -1.73 -0.59
N ARG A 279 -8.39 -0.67 -1.32
CA ARG A 279 -7.85 0.68 -1.17
C ARG A 279 -8.85 1.58 -0.49
N VAL A 280 -8.38 2.58 0.25
CA VAL A 280 -9.21 3.52 0.98
C VAL A 280 -8.72 4.95 0.74
N ILE A 281 -9.62 5.83 0.33
CA ILE A 281 -9.39 7.28 0.21
C ILE A 281 -10.35 8.05 1.11
N ASN A 282 -9.92 9.19 1.65
CA ASN A 282 -10.80 10.08 2.41
C ASN A 282 -11.73 10.84 1.46
N ILE A 283 -12.98 11.02 1.87
CA ILE A 283 -13.94 11.86 1.15
C ILE A 283 -13.69 13.30 1.57
N VAL A 284 -13.24 14.13 0.63
CA VAL A 284 -12.97 15.56 0.84
C VAL A 284 -14.23 16.35 0.49
N GLN A 285 -14.61 17.33 1.31
CA GLN A 285 -15.69 18.26 0.97
C GLN A 285 -15.18 19.39 0.07
N ARG A 286 -15.93 19.75 -0.97
CA ARG A 286 -15.65 20.91 -1.83
C ARG A 286 -16.88 21.80 -2.01
N GLY A 287 -16.64 23.11 -2.14
CA GLY A 287 -17.70 24.13 -2.11
C GLY A 287 -18.42 24.42 -3.43
N ALA A 288 -18.07 23.74 -4.53
CA ALA A 288 -18.75 23.90 -5.81
C ALA A 288 -19.94 22.93 -5.92
N THR A 289 -21.13 23.48 -6.18
CA THR A 289 -22.33 22.70 -6.51
C THR A 289 -22.28 22.24 -7.95
N VAL A 290 -22.38 20.93 -8.19
CA VAL A 290 -22.39 20.33 -9.52
C VAL A 290 -23.84 20.12 -9.97
N SER A 291 -24.35 21.10 -10.72
CA SER A 291 -25.74 21.12 -11.17
C SER A 291 -26.05 20.20 -12.37
N SER A 292 -25.03 19.63 -13.05
CA SER A 292 -25.23 18.74 -14.20
C SER A 292 -24.17 17.63 -14.30
N PRO A 293 -24.47 16.50 -14.97
CA PRO A 293 -23.49 15.44 -15.24
C PRO A 293 -22.27 15.93 -16.05
N GLY A 294 -22.44 16.92 -16.93
CA GLY A 294 -21.33 17.50 -17.70
C GLY A 294 -20.36 18.32 -16.85
N ASP A 295 -20.81 18.84 -15.71
CA ASP A 295 -19.97 19.55 -14.76
C ASP A 295 -19.17 18.59 -13.85
N LEU A 296 -19.64 17.33 -13.68
CA LEU A 296 -18.83 16.25 -13.07
C LEU A 296 -17.56 15.95 -13.89
N GLU A 297 -17.66 16.02 -15.22
CA GLU A 297 -16.51 15.77 -16.11
C GLU A 297 -15.42 16.82 -15.88
N LYS A 298 -15.81 18.11 -15.90
CA LYS A 298 -14.92 19.26 -15.63
C LYS A 298 -14.33 19.19 -14.23
N PHE A 299 -15.14 18.80 -13.24
CA PHE A 299 -14.71 18.69 -11.84
C PHE A 299 -13.58 17.69 -11.65
N PHE A 300 -13.67 16.51 -12.29
CA PHE A 300 -12.60 15.51 -12.22
C PHE A 300 -11.41 15.81 -13.15
N SER A 301 -11.58 16.58 -14.24
CA SER A 301 -10.47 16.95 -15.12
C SER A 301 -9.52 17.99 -14.52
N GLN A 302 -10.01 18.86 -13.62
CA GLN A 302 -9.20 19.88 -12.94
C GLN A 302 -8.41 19.36 -11.72
N GLY A 303 -8.61 18.10 -11.32
CA GLY A 303 -8.02 17.51 -10.11
C GLY A 303 -6.56 17.04 -10.20
N SER A 304 -5.86 17.28 -11.31
CA SER A 304 -4.51 16.78 -11.60
C SER A 304 -3.39 17.79 -11.33
N GLY A 305 -3.70 19.03 -10.92
CA GLY A 305 -2.69 20.08 -10.71
C GLY A 305 -3.12 21.20 -9.76
N ALA A 306 -3.17 20.92 -8.46
CA ALA A 306 -3.17 21.96 -7.41
C ALA A 306 -2.70 21.37 -6.07
N SER A 307 -1.43 21.61 -5.72
CA SER A 307 -0.95 21.59 -4.33
C SER A 307 -1.57 22.76 -3.54
N ALA A 308 -1.58 22.64 -2.21
CA ALA A 308 -2.24 23.59 -1.33
C ALA A 308 -1.71 25.04 -1.45
N MET A 309 -2.63 26.00 -1.34
CA MET A 309 -2.35 27.32 -0.76
C MET A 309 -3.46 27.64 0.25
N GLU A 310 -3.06 27.93 1.48
CA GLU A 310 -3.92 28.48 2.52
C GLU A 310 -4.17 29.97 2.28
N GLU A 311 -5.22 30.50 2.90
CA GLU A 311 -5.65 31.89 2.80
C GLU A 311 -4.66 32.83 3.50
N GLY A 312 -4.36 33.97 2.86
CA GLY A 312 -3.69 35.11 3.47
C GLY A 312 -4.44 36.39 3.12
N GLU A 313 -4.86 37.15 4.12
CA GLU A 313 -5.76 38.29 3.93
C GLU A 313 -5.12 39.46 3.16
N GLY A 314 -5.84 39.90 2.12
CA GLY A 314 -6.05 41.27 1.68
C GLY A 314 -4.98 42.36 1.86
N VAL A 315 -4.43 42.80 0.73
CA VAL A 315 -4.47 44.24 0.37
C VAL A 315 -4.99 44.36 -1.05
N GLY A 316 -6.09 45.09 -1.23
CA GLY A 316 -6.77 45.18 -2.53
C GLY A 316 -6.14 46.20 -3.48
N SER A 317 -6.28 45.95 -4.79
CA SER A 317 -6.35 47.04 -5.76
C SER A 317 -7.39 46.69 -6.82
N GLY A 318 -8.33 47.61 -7.05
CA GLY A 318 -9.29 47.50 -8.13
C GLY A 318 -9.60 48.88 -8.68
N ARG A 319 -9.27 49.11 -9.96
CA ARG A 319 -10.26 49.44 -11.01
C ARG A 319 -9.59 49.76 -12.35
N ARG A 320 -10.33 49.46 -13.42
CA ARG A 320 -10.11 49.99 -14.78
C ARG A 320 -10.37 51.50 -14.81
N GLY A 321 -9.67 52.24 -15.68
CA GLY A 321 -10.03 53.63 -16.03
C GLY A 321 -9.09 54.24 -17.08
N LYS A 322 -9.64 54.78 -18.17
CA LYS A 322 -8.90 55.46 -19.27
C LYS A 322 -8.54 56.92 -18.91
N PRO A 323 -7.61 57.58 -19.65
CA PRO A 323 -7.06 58.88 -19.29
C PRO A 323 -7.81 60.09 -19.89
N SER A 324 -7.73 61.25 -19.23
CA SER A 324 -7.73 62.58 -19.87
C SER A 324 -7.14 63.65 -18.91
N ALA A 325 -6.77 64.82 -19.44
CA ALA A 325 -5.94 65.83 -18.76
C ALA A 325 -6.73 66.96 -18.08
N GLY A 326 -6.17 67.62 -17.04
CA GLY A 326 -6.84 68.77 -16.39
C GLY A 326 -6.02 69.53 -15.32
N ARG A 327 -5.45 70.67 -15.72
CA ARG A 327 -4.72 71.72 -14.95
C ARG A 327 -5.13 72.06 -13.48
N LYS A 328 -4.06 72.24 -12.66
CA LYS A 328 -3.72 73.38 -11.74
C LYS A 328 -4.54 73.73 -10.45
N ARG A 329 -3.74 73.90 -9.37
CA ARG A 329 -3.75 74.91 -8.26
C ARG A 329 -4.78 74.82 -7.11
N GLY A 330 -4.29 74.88 -5.86
CA GLY A 330 -5.10 75.27 -4.67
C GLY A 330 -4.41 75.05 -3.30
N ARG A 331 -4.27 76.10 -2.49
CA ARG A 331 -3.54 76.21 -1.19
C ARG A 331 -4.22 75.50 0.03
N LYS A 332 -3.44 74.83 0.90
CA LYS A 332 -3.06 75.16 2.33
C LYS A 332 -4.09 75.93 3.24
N PRO A 333 -4.01 75.90 4.61
CA PRO A 333 -4.02 74.78 5.61
C PRO A 333 -4.71 75.10 7.00
N SER A 334 -4.89 74.12 7.90
CA SER A 334 -5.07 74.31 9.38
C SER A 334 -4.78 72.98 10.13
N ARG A 335 -4.01 72.84 11.24
CA ARG A 335 -3.92 73.48 12.59
C ARG A 335 -5.21 73.27 13.42
N ARG A 336 -5.20 72.82 14.71
CA ARG A 336 -4.18 72.91 15.79
C ARG A 336 -4.54 72.04 17.05
N ARG A 337 -3.53 71.62 17.84
CA ARG A 337 -3.53 71.28 19.32
C ARG A 337 -4.43 70.10 19.78
N GLY A 338 -4.15 69.32 20.85
CA GLY A 338 -3.28 69.41 22.06
C GLY A 338 -4.18 69.16 23.30
N LEU A 339 -3.86 68.44 24.39
CA LEU A 339 -2.63 68.21 25.17
C LEU A 339 -2.74 66.94 26.07
N ASP A 340 -1.60 66.46 26.61
CA ASP A 340 -1.42 65.53 27.76
C ASP A 340 -1.71 66.23 29.13
N PRO A 341 -1.42 65.73 30.40
CA PRO A 341 -0.53 64.61 30.82
C PRO A 341 -0.78 63.85 32.17
N ALA A 342 0.20 62.99 32.53
CA ALA A 342 0.63 62.50 33.88
C ALA A 342 -0.22 61.43 34.62
N SER A 343 0.30 60.57 35.50
CA SER A 343 1.58 60.47 36.28
C SER A 343 2.12 59.01 36.37
N GLN A 344 3.43 58.69 36.31
CA GLN A 344 4.45 58.58 37.42
C GLN A 344 3.96 57.83 38.69
N SER A 345 4.72 56.96 39.40
CA SER A 345 6.19 56.78 39.62
C SER A 345 6.55 55.29 39.94
N GLY A 346 7.79 54.81 40.16
CA GLY A 346 9.16 55.37 40.03
C GLY A 346 10.28 54.44 40.59
N GLN A 347 11.53 54.61 40.11
CA GLN A 347 12.88 54.27 40.67
C GLN A 347 13.22 52.82 41.12
N SER A 348 14.46 52.30 41.05
CA SER A 348 15.83 52.83 40.75
C SER A 348 16.67 51.76 39.99
N GLY A 349 18.00 51.79 39.74
CA GLY A 349 19.08 52.75 40.05
C GLY A 349 20.50 52.19 39.72
N SER A 350 21.46 53.06 39.32
CA SER A 350 22.89 52.78 38.98
C SER A 350 23.17 51.88 37.74
N GLY A 351 24.25 52.05 36.95
CA GLY A 351 25.23 53.15 36.91
C GLY A 351 26.63 52.75 36.42
N ALA A 352 26.88 52.62 35.10
CA ALA A 352 28.23 52.65 34.51
C ALA A 352 28.21 52.79 32.96
N ALA A 353 29.10 53.61 32.39
CA ALA A 353 29.18 53.86 30.94
C ALA A 353 30.02 52.83 30.18
N ARG A 354 29.58 52.38 29.00
CA ARG A 354 30.42 51.64 28.02
C ARG A 354 30.12 51.98 26.56
N ARG A 355 31.20 51.95 25.75
CA ARG A 355 31.29 52.22 24.30
C ARG A 355 30.52 51.15 23.47
N PRO A 356 30.13 51.43 22.21
CA PRO A 356 29.28 50.54 21.43
C PRO A 356 29.99 49.22 21.07
N ALA A 357 29.44 48.11 21.55
CA ALA A 357 29.93 46.77 21.23
C ALA A 357 29.23 46.19 19.98
N ARG A 358 30.00 45.80 18.96
CA ARG A 358 29.53 44.95 17.86
C ARG A 358 28.99 43.63 18.43
N ARG A 359 27.79 43.20 18.00
CA ARG A 359 27.25 41.87 18.32
C ARG A 359 28.16 40.77 17.73
N PRO A 360 28.66 39.81 18.52
CA PRO A 360 29.24 38.58 17.99
C PRO A 360 28.13 37.70 17.38
N SER A 361 28.45 36.99 16.30
CA SER A 361 27.58 35.99 15.70
C SER A 361 27.31 34.84 16.67
N GLY A 362 26.03 34.61 16.96
CA GLY A 362 25.59 33.50 17.81
C GLY A 362 25.87 32.15 17.14
N ARG A 363 26.88 31.44 17.64
CA ARG A 363 27.26 30.09 17.21
C ARG A 363 26.10 29.12 17.50
N GLN A 364 25.32 28.75 16.49
CA GLN A 364 24.23 27.78 16.63
C GLN A 364 24.82 26.45 17.14
N ARG A 365 24.26 25.93 18.24
CA ARG A 365 24.56 24.56 18.70
C ARG A 365 23.90 23.58 17.73
N PRO A 366 24.61 22.58 17.18
CA PRO A 366 23.99 21.58 16.32
C PRO A 366 22.92 20.80 17.10
N SER A 367 21.76 20.61 16.48
CA SER A 367 20.66 19.85 17.08
C SER A 367 21.06 18.39 17.26
N LYS A 368 20.92 17.86 18.49
CA LYS A 368 21.25 16.45 18.83
C LYS A 368 20.27 15.42 18.22
N TYR A 369 19.37 15.89 17.37
CA TYR A 369 18.46 15.12 16.54
C TYR A 369 18.76 15.49 15.09
N GLY A 370 19.34 14.55 14.35
CA GLY A 370 19.39 14.64 12.89
C GLY A 370 17.98 14.49 12.29
N PRO A 371 17.82 14.71 10.97
CA PRO A 371 16.54 14.53 10.30
C PRO A 371 15.98 13.13 10.60
N SER A 372 14.71 13.07 10.98
CA SER A 372 14.02 11.79 11.21
C SER A 372 14.05 10.99 9.90
N PRO A 373 14.36 9.67 9.95
CA PRO A 373 14.03 8.78 8.85
C PRO A 373 12.53 8.94 8.51
N SER A 374 12.20 8.86 7.23
CA SER A 374 10.82 8.95 6.78
C SER A 374 10.03 7.75 7.32
N MET A 375 9.04 8.03 8.19
CA MET A 375 8.25 6.99 8.86
C MET A 375 7.46 6.10 7.89
N SER A 376 7.31 6.53 6.63
CA SER A 376 6.70 5.76 5.54
C SER A 376 7.33 4.36 5.38
N GLN A 377 8.65 4.24 5.44
CA GLN A 377 9.36 2.95 5.29
C GLN A 377 8.90 1.89 6.31
N TYR A 378 8.46 2.34 7.49
CA TYR A 378 8.07 1.46 8.59
C TYR A 378 6.55 1.29 8.70
N MET A 379 5.74 1.87 7.81
CA MET A 379 4.29 1.73 7.86
C MET A 379 3.89 0.26 7.63
N LEU A 380 2.90 -0.25 8.37
CA LEU A 380 2.29 -1.55 8.08
C LEU A 380 1.39 -1.41 6.86
N ALA A 381 1.69 -2.17 5.82
CA ALA A 381 0.86 -2.26 4.64
C ALA A 381 -0.26 -3.32 4.83
N PRO A 382 -1.45 -3.11 4.25
CA PRO A 382 -2.55 -4.08 4.25
C PRO A 382 -2.22 -5.43 3.60
N GLU A 383 -2.41 -6.54 4.31
CA GLU A 383 -2.30 -7.90 3.74
C GLU A 383 -3.68 -8.52 3.50
N GLU A 384 -3.80 -9.38 2.48
CA GLU A 384 -5.06 -10.03 2.09
C GLU A 384 -5.40 -11.23 2.98
N GLY A 385 -6.68 -11.39 3.30
CA GLY A 385 -7.23 -12.47 4.11
C GLY A 385 -7.03 -12.26 5.61
N ILE A 386 -7.23 -13.33 6.39
CA ILE A 386 -6.96 -13.33 7.83
C ILE A 386 -5.47 -13.56 8.07
N TYR A 387 -4.89 -12.70 8.92
CA TYR A 387 -3.52 -12.83 9.40
C TYR A 387 -3.36 -12.25 10.80
N TYR A 388 -2.30 -12.68 11.48
CA TYR A 388 -1.95 -12.30 12.84
C TYR A 388 -0.55 -11.66 12.86
N ARG A 389 -0.35 -10.67 13.73
CA ARG A 389 0.96 -10.06 14.04
C ARG A 389 1.14 -10.03 15.56
N VAL A 390 2.36 -9.90 16.05
CA VAL A 390 2.62 -9.67 17.48
C VAL A 390 2.92 -8.19 17.69
N GLN A 391 2.05 -7.47 18.41
CA GLN A 391 2.32 -6.10 18.83
C GLN A 391 3.32 -6.10 19.99
N VAL A 392 4.35 -5.26 19.89
CA VAL A 392 5.51 -5.21 20.80
C VAL A 392 5.74 -3.84 21.45
N ALA A 393 5.05 -2.79 20.99
CA ALA A 393 4.98 -1.50 21.68
C ALA A 393 3.78 -0.69 21.20
N ALA A 394 3.39 0.33 21.96
CA ALA A 394 2.53 1.42 21.50
C ALA A 394 2.89 2.75 22.19
N GLY A 395 2.68 3.88 21.51
CA GLY A 395 2.86 5.20 22.10
C GLY A 395 2.21 6.34 21.30
N HIS A 396 1.93 7.46 21.96
CA HIS A 396 1.38 8.66 21.32
C HIS A 396 2.38 9.45 20.46
N ARG A 397 3.68 9.12 20.56
CA ARG A 397 4.76 9.75 19.78
C ARG A 397 5.51 8.68 19.00
N PRO A 398 6.00 8.98 17.78
CA PRO A 398 6.74 8.00 17.00
C PRO A 398 8.11 7.76 17.64
N ILE A 399 8.54 6.50 17.68
CA ILE A 399 9.90 6.10 18.06
C ILE A 399 10.77 5.86 16.82
N ASN A 400 12.07 6.10 16.94
CA ASN A 400 13.03 5.64 15.94
C ASN A 400 13.14 4.11 16.06
N VAL A 401 12.47 3.40 15.14
CA VAL A 401 12.28 1.94 15.17
C VAL A 401 13.61 1.21 15.34
N ASN A 402 14.57 1.45 14.44
CA ASN A 402 15.89 0.80 14.47
C ASN A 402 16.62 1.01 15.80
N ARG A 403 16.62 2.23 16.37
CA ARG A 403 17.32 2.52 17.63
C ARG A 403 16.60 1.90 18.83
N TYR A 404 15.27 1.97 18.87
CA TYR A 404 14.49 1.55 20.02
C TYR A 404 14.51 0.02 20.19
N PHE A 405 14.21 -0.72 19.12
CA PHE A 405 14.09 -2.17 19.18
C PHE A 405 15.45 -2.91 19.20
N LYS A 406 16.50 -2.35 18.59
CA LYS A 406 17.88 -2.86 18.74
C LYS A 406 18.34 -2.85 20.20
N ARG A 407 17.93 -1.85 21.00
CA ARG A 407 18.22 -1.80 22.45
C ARG A 407 17.43 -2.82 23.25
N LEU A 408 16.31 -3.31 22.73
CA LEU A 408 15.48 -4.37 23.33
C LEU A 408 15.84 -5.76 22.77
N SER A 409 16.96 -5.91 22.06
CA SER A 409 17.39 -7.15 21.41
C SER A 409 16.36 -7.75 20.43
N LEU A 410 15.40 -6.96 19.95
CA LEU A 410 14.36 -7.40 19.02
C LEU A 410 14.87 -7.26 17.57
N ASN A 411 15.53 -8.32 17.08
CA ASN A 411 16.00 -8.43 15.71
C ASN A 411 14.88 -8.94 14.79
N ALA A 412 13.89 -8.10 14.50
CA ALA A 412 12.74 -8.44 13.66
C ALA A 412 12.25 -7.24 12.83
N ASP A 413 11.56 -7.49 11.71
CA ASP A 413 10.93 -6.45 10.90
C ASP A 413 9.71 -5.84 11.62
N VAL A 414 9.94 -4.70 12.26
CA VAL A 414 8.93 -3.94 13.00
C VAL A 414 8.18 -3.01 12.05
N ARG A 415 6.87 -3.21 11.96
CA ARG A 415 5.94 -2.33 11.25
C ARG A 415 5.14 -1.47 12.21
N THR A 416 4.67 -0.33 11.71
CA THR A 416 4.05 0.76 12.46
C THR A 416 2.65 1.00 11.93
N GLU A 417 1.67 1.10 12.81
CA GLU A 417 0.29 1.47 12.48
C GLU A 417 -0.08 2.76 13.23
N TRP A 418 -0.82 3.66 12.59
CA TRP A 418 -1.45 4.80 13.28
C TRP A 418 -2.94 4.51 13.48
N ILE A 419 -3.34 4.22 14.71
CA ILE A 419 -4.73 3.87 15.07
C ILE A 419 -5.14 4.65 16.31
N ASN A 420 -6.20 5.46 16.19
CA ASN A 420 -6.85 6.19 17.29
C ASN A 420 -5.89 7.03 18.16
N GLY A 421 -4.93 7.74 17.54
CA GLY A 421 -3.97 8.58 18.28
C GLY A 421 -2.75 7.83 18.83
N TRP A 422 -2.57 6.56 18.47
CA TRP A 422 -1.43 5.74 18.87
C TRP A 422 -0.64 5.25 17.67
N TYR A 423 0.68 5.40 17.73
CA TYR A 423 1.61 4.58 16.96
C TYR A 423 1.68 3.21 17.65
N LYS A 424 1.36 2.15 16.92
CA LYS A 424 1.45 0.75 17.37
C LYS A 424 2.51 0.05 16.56
N TYR A 425 3.35 -0.75 17.22
CA TYR A 425 4.49 -1.40 16.61
C TYR A 425 4.31 -2.91 16.67
N SER A 426 4.38 -3.59 15.52
CA SER A 426 4.08 -5.02 15.41
C SER A 426 5.07 -5.77 14.50
N VAL A 427 5.39 -7.01 14.87
CA VAL A 427 6.34 -7.91 14.21
C VAL A 427 5.69 -9.25 13.85
N GLY A 428 6.28 -9.95 12.87
CA GLY A 428 5.76 -11.20 12.32
C GLY A 428 4.46 -11.03 11.53
N MET A 429 4.17 -12.01 10.67
CA MET A 429 2.89 -12.16 9.98
C MET A 429 2.61 -13.66 9.88
N PHE A 430 1.49 -14.09 10.42
CA PHE A 430 1.15 -15.50 10.53
C PHE A 430 -0.26 -15.73 9.99
N ARG A 431 -0.45 -16.80 9.22
CA ARG A 431 -1.79 -17.23 8.75
C ARG A 431 -2.54 -18.05 9.80
N VAL A 432 -1.81 -18.61 10.77
CA VAL A 432 -2.36 -19.47 11.83
C VAL A 432 -2.08 -18.86 13.20
N TYR A 433 -3.10 -18.81 14.07
CA TYR A 433 -3.02 -18.17 15.37
C TYR A 433 -1.94 -18.76 16.29
N HIS A 434 -1.77 -20.09 16.32
CA HIS A 434 -0.78 -20.74 17.19
C HIS A 434 0.64 -20.24 16.88
N GLN A 435 1.00 -20.06 15.61
CA GLN A 435 2.31 -19.54 15.19
C GLN A 435 2.57 -18.13 15.73
N ALA A 436 1.55 -17.26 15.72
CA ALA A 436 1.65 -15.92 16.29
C ALA A 436 1.78 -15.96 17.83
N ARG A 437 1.05 -16.86 18.49
CA ARG A 437 1.13 -17.11 19.94
C ARG A 437 2.52 -17.62 20.34
N ASP A 438 3.07 -18.57 19.60
CA ASP A 438 4.39 -19.15 19.89
C ASP A 438 5.52 -18.15 19.60
N TYR A 439 5.38 -17.33 18.55
CA TYR A 439 6.29 -16.22 18.30
C TYR A 439 6.24 -15.13 19.39
N ARG A 440 5.05 -14.84 19.94
CA ARG A 440 4.91 -13.97 21.13
C ARG A 440 5.65 -14.56 22.34
N VAL A 441 5.49 -15.85 22.61
CA VAL A 441 6.23 -16.55 23.68
C VAL A 441 7.74 -16.51 23.44
N LYS A 442 8.20 -16.68 22.19
CA LYS A 442 9.62 -16.49 21.83
C LYS A 442 10.10 -15.08 22.20
N ILE A 443 9.36 -14.03 21.84
CA ILE A 443 9.71 -12.64 22.19
C ILE A 443 9.82 -12.45 23.70
N TRP A 444 8.85 -12.95 24.48
CA TRP A 444 8.89 -12.89 25.94
C TRP A 444 10.12 -13.60 26.55
N ASN A 445 10.56 -14.71 25.94
CA ASN A 445 11.68 -15.50 26.42
C ASN A 445 13.07 -15.00 25.94
N THR A 446 13.14 -14.23 24.84
CA THR A 446 14.40 -13.78 24.22
C THR A 446 14.64 -12.28 24.27
N THR A 447 13.70 -11.48 24.77
CA THR A 447 13.81 -10.02 24.82
C THR A 447 13.28 -9.47 26.16
N PRO A 448 13.60 -8.23 26.56
CA PRO A 448 13.00 -7.58 27.73
C PRO A 448 11.51 -7.22 27.56
N ILE A 449 10.89 -7.52 26.41
CA ILE A 449 9.50 -7.18 26.10
C ILE A 449 8.59 -8.28 26.64
N ASN A 450 7.85 -8.00 27.71
CA ASN A 450 6.97 -8.95 28.40
C ASN A 450 5.47 -8.64 28.26
N ASP A 451 5.12 -7.51 27.64
CA ASP A 451 3.75 -7.04 27.39
C ASP A 451 3.25 -7.30 25.96
N ALA A 452 4.08 -7.92 25.12
CA ALA A 452 3.75 -8.20 23.72
C ALA A 452 2.50 -9.11 23.59
N PHE A 453 1.64 -8.85 22.61
CA PHE A 453 0.39 -9.60 22.42
C PHE A 453 0.00 -9.79 20.94
N VAL A 454 -0.81 -10.82 20.66
CA VAL A 454 -1.27 -11.11 19.29
C VAL A 454 -2.37 -10.14 18.87
N ALA A 455 -2.19 -9.49 17.73
CA ALA A 455 -3.19 -8.69 17.03
C ALA A 455 -3.63 -9.44 15.75
N ALA A 456 -4.93 -9.41 15.46
CA ALA A 456 -5.48 -10.05 14.26
C ALA A 456 -5.97 -9.01 13.26
N TYR A 457 -5.97 -9.40 11.98
CA TYR A 457 -6.30 -8.55 10.85
C TYR A 457 -7.10 -9.34 9.82
N ASN A 458 -7.99 -8.66 9.11
CA ASN A 458 -8.72 -9.14 7.96
C ASN A 458 -8.60 -8.09 6.85
N ASN A 459 -7.95 -8.42 5.73
CA ASN A 459 -7.78 -7.50 4.59
C ASN A 459 -7.21 -6.13 5.02
N GLY A 460 -6.11 -6.14 5.79
CA GLY A 460 -5.50 -4.94 6.39
C GLY A 460 -6.24 -4.30 7.56
N ARG A 461 -7.54 -4.56 7.75
CA ARG A 461 -8.31 -4.02 8.88
C ARG A 461 -8.05 -4.85 10.12
N ARG A 462 -7.61 -4.20 11.19
CA ARG A 462 -7.46 -4.83 12.51
C ARG A 462 -8.83 -5.26 13.07
N ILE A 463 -8.88 -6.50 13.54
CA ILE A 463 -10.04 -7.15 14.17
C ILE A 463 -9.61 -7.79 15.50
N THR A 464 -10.57 -8.27 16.30
CA THR A 464 -10.26 -9.09 17.47
C THR A 464 -9.72 -10.46 17.05
N VAL A 465 -8.93 -11.09 17.94
CA VAL A 465 -8.47 -12.47 17.72
C VAL A 465 -9.66 -13.43 17.70
N GLN A 466 -10.70 -13.19 18.50
CA GLN A 466 -11.91 -14.01 18.51
C GLN A 466 -12.64 -13.99 17.16
N GLU A 467 -12.85 -12.81 16.56
CA GLU A 467 -13.42 -12.71 15.20
C GLU A 467 -12.57 -13.46 14.17
N ALA A 468 -11.23 -13.32 14.24
CA ALA A 468 -10.33 -13.99 13.31
C ALA A 468 -10.39 -15.51 13.42
N LEU A 469 -10.49 -16.05 14.63
CA LEU A 469 -10.64 -17.49 14.89
C LEU A 469 -12.02 -18.00 14.43
N MET A 470 -13.10 -17.23 14.62
CA MET A 470 -14.43 -17.58 14.09
C MET A 470 -14.41 -17.65 12.56
N ILE A 471 -13.85 -16.63 11.88
CA ILE A 471 -13.78 -16.57 10.41
C ILE A 471 -12.92 -17.71 9.84
N THR A 472 -11.83 -18.08 10.52
CA THR A 472 -10.89 -19.12 10.05
C THR A 472 -11.20 -20.52 10.56
N SER A 473 -12.21 -20.68 11.44
CA SER A 473 -12.47 -21.93 12.19
C SER A 473 -11.24 -22.49 12.92
N GLN A 474 -10.30 -21.62 13.31
CA GLN A 474 -9.10 -21.99 14.06
C GLN A 474 -9.40 -22.07 15.57
N LYS A 475 -8.72 -22.98 16.27
CA LYS A 475 -8.89 -23.14 17.73
C LYS A 475 -8.15 -22.05 18.50
N TRP A 476 -8.73 -21.63 19.63
CA TRP A 476 -8.01 -20.83 20.63
C TRP A 476 -7.03 -21.73 21.40
N TYR A 477 -5.77 -21.31 21.46
CA TYR A 477 -4.72 -21.91 22.29
C TYR A 477 -4.36 -20.94 23.43
N ARG A 478 -4.23 -21.46 24.65
CA ARG A 478 -3.85 -20.67 25.84
C ARG A 478 -2.35 -20.34 25.83
#